data_AF-A0A0F9CQS5-F1
#
_entry.id   AF-A0A0F9CQS5-F1
#
_cell.length_a   1.000
_cell.length_b   1.000
_cell.length_c   1.000
_cell.angle_alpha   90.00
_cell.angle_beta   90.00
_cell.angle_gamma   90.00
#
_symmetry.space_group_name_H-M   'P 1'
#
loop_
_entity.id
_entity.type
_entity.pdbx_description
1 polymer ?
#
loop_
_entity_poly.entity_id
_entity_poly.type
_entity_poly.pdbx_seq_one_letter_code
_entity_poly.pdbx_strand_id
1 'polypeptide(L)'
;TLIIEPGVKDEFMTKFGEPFIPISDSEALSELEDLVSKIEAKDEIIFRANHGSNAYTIKGTFPQDKQSMLEKISWMKGHPEAARPEGLRGF
;
A
#
# COMPACT_ATOMS: atom_id res chain seq x y z
N THR A 1 -5.44 -5.24 -8.24
CA THR A 1 -4.28 -4.50 -8.79
C THR A 1 -4.75 -3.20 -9.42
N LEU A 2 -4.03 -2.09 -9.22
CA LEU A 2 -4.27 -0.84 -9.94
C LEU A 2 -3.44 -0.86 -11.24
N ILE A 3 -4.08 -0.64 -12.39
CA ILE A 3 -3.45 -0.70 -13.71
C ILE A 3 -3.93 0.51 -14.52
N ILE A 4 -3.03 1.12 -15.28
CA ILE A 4 -3.40 2.12 -16.30
C ILE A 4 -3.69 1.35 -17.59
N GLU A 5 -4.90 1.51 -18.13
CA GLU A 5 -5.26 0.87 -19.40
C GLU A 5 -4.35 1.38 -20.53
N PRO A 6 -3.82 0.51 -21.40
CA PRO A 6 -2.86 0.91 -22.44
C PRO A 6 -3.36 2.05 -23.33
N GLY A 7 -4.66 2.05 -23.66
CA GLY A 7 -5.28 3.05 -24.54
C GLY A 7 -5.39 4.45 -23.93
N VAL A 8 -5.25 4.60 -22.61
CA VAL A 8 -5.36 5.89 -21.91
C VAL A 8 -4.04 6.31 -21.26
N LYS A 9 -2.97 5.54 -21.39
CA LYS A 9 -1.70 5.80 -20.70
C LYS A 9 -1.12 7.15 -21.05
N ASP A 10 -1.01 7.46 -22.35
CA ASP A 10 -0.41 8.72 -22.78
C ASP A 10 -1.27 9.91 -22.32
N GLU A 11 -2.60 9.82 -22.47
CA GLU A 11 -3.52 10.83 -21.96
C GLU A 11 -3.32 11.02 -20.44
N PHE A 12 -3.32 9.95 -19.65
CA PHE A 12 -3.15 10.02 -18.21
C PHE A 12 -1.85 10.74 -17.80
N MET A 13 -0.74 10.44 -18.49
CA MET A 13 0.56 10.99 -18.16
C MET A 13 0.71 12.47 -18.56
N THR A 14 -0.08 12.99 -19.51
CA THR A 14 0.09 14.34 -20.05
C THR A 14 -1.12 15.27 -19.89
N LYS A 15 -2.28 14.76 -19.47
CA LYS A 15 -3.53 15.54 -19.38
C LYS A 15 -3.48 16.65 -18.33
N PHE A 16 -2.65 16.49 -17.31
CA PHE A 16 -2.50 17.45 -16.23
C PHE A 16 -1.26 18.32 -16.46
N GLY A 17 -1.27 19.56 -15.93
CA GLY A 17 -0.19 20.53 -16.14
C GLY A 17 1.14 20.15 -15.48
N GLU A 18 1.11 19.24 -14.51
CA GLU A 18 2.28 18.69 -13.81
C GLU A 18 2.46 17.21 -14.20
N PRO A 19 3.70 16.71 -14.31
CA PRO A 19 3.95 15.28 -14.54
C PRO A 19 3.38 14.41 -13.43
N PHE A 20 2.84 13.24 -13.79
CA PHE A 20 2.51 12.22 -12.81
C PHE A 20 3.80 11.63 -12.21
N ILE A 21 3.92 11.69 -10.89
CA ILE A 21 5.05 11.12 -10.14
C ILE A 21 4.51 9.93 -9.31
N PRO A 22 4.91 8.69 -9.62
CA PRO A 22 4.49 7.54 -8.82
C PRO A 22 5.15 7.57 -7.44
N ILE A 23 4.41 7.14 -6.42
CA ILE A 23 4.97 6.94 -5.08
C ILE A 23 5.91 5.74 -5.08
N SER A 24 6.98 5.84 -4.31
CA SER A 24 7.89 4.73 -3.99
C SER A 24 7.26 3.73 -3.03
N ASP A 25 7.87 2.54 -2.89
CA ASP A 25 7.42 1.55 -1.92
C ASP A 25 7.47 2.05 -0.47
N SER A 26 8.45 2.89 -0.12
CA SER A 26 8.57 3.48 1.22
C SER A 26 7.52 4.55 1.48
N GLU A 27 7.18 5.36 0.47
CA GLU A 27 6.07 6.31 0.54
C GLU A 27 4.74 5.56 0.68
N ALA A 28 4.51 4.53 -0.13
CA ALA A 28 3.31 3.69 -0.02
C ALA A 28 3.17 3.03 1.36
N LEU A 29 4.27 2.58 1.95
CA LEU A 29 4.27 2.02 3.30
C LEU A 29 3.96 3.08 4.39
N SER A 30 4.42 4.32 4.19
CA SER A 30 4.13 5.44 5.09
C SER A 30 2.65 5.85 5.02
N GLU A 31 2.09 5.94 3.80
CA GLU A 31 0.65 6.16 3.61
C GLU A 31 -0.21 5.05 4.24
N LEU A 32 0.25 3.80 4.17
CA LEU A 32 -0.43 2.68 4.80
C LEU A 32 -0.42 2.78 6.33
N GLU A 33 0.70 3.21 6.93
CA GLU A 33 0.78 3.51 8.37
C GLU A 33 -0.22 4.58 8.79
N ASP A 34 -0.25 5.67 8.03
CA ASP A 34 -1.13 6.81 8.23
C ASP A 34 -2.61 6.39 8.15
N LEU A 35 -2.97 5.57 7.16
CA LEU A 35 -4.32 5.03 7.03
C LEU A 35 -4.69 4.13 8.21
N VAL A 36 -3.85 3.15 8.54
CA VAL A 36 -4.13 2.19 9.61
C VAL A 36 -4.21 2.87 10.98
N SER A 37 -3.38 3.89 11.23
CA SER A 37 -3.39 4.63 12.49
C SER A 37 -4.66 5.45 12.70
N LYS A 38 -5.24 5.98 11.61
CA LYS A 38 -6.45 6.84 11.63
C LYS A 38 -7.77 6.05 11.60
N ILE A 39 -7.75 4.76 11.25
CA ILE A 39 -8.96 3.93 11.32
C ILE A 39 -9.35 3.69 12.77
N GLU A 40 -10.54 4.17 13.14
CA GLU A 40 -11.21 3.88 14.40
C GLU A 40 -12.48 3.09 14.11
N ALA A 41 -12.53 1.83 14.55
CA ALA A 41 -13.64 0.94 14.30
C ALA A 41 -14.24 0.48 15.63
N LYS A 42 -15.57 0.62 15.76
CA LYS A 42 -16.34 0.05 16.89
C LYS A 42 -16.72 -1.40 16.59
N ASP A 43 -17.08 -1.67 15.34
CA ASP A 43 -17.43 -2.98 14.83
C ASP A 43 -16.23 -3.63 14.13
N GLU A 44 -16.34 -4.93 13.91
CA GLU A 44 -15.31 -5.71 13.24
C GLU A 44 -15.15 -5.29 11.77
N ILE A 45 -13.91 -4.96 11.36
CA ILE A 45 -13.58 -4.68 9.97
C ILE A 45 -12.41 -5.53 9.51
N ILE A 46 -12.65 -6.37 8.51
CA ILE A 46 -11.60 -7.13 7.83
C ILE A 46 -10.77 -6.20 6.96
N PHE A 47 -9.49 -6.00 7.32
CA PHE A 47 -8.56 -5.16 6.57
C PHE A 47 -7.56 -5.99 5.76
N ARG A 48 -7.40 -5.66 4.48
CA ARG A 48 -6.57 -6.42 3.53
C ARG A 48 -5.80 -5.48 2.60
N ALA A 49 -4.51 -5.33 2.87
CA ALA A 49 -3.51 -4.72 2.00
C ALA A 49 -2.44 -5.78 1.67
N ASN A 50 -2.89 -6.92 1.13
CA ASN A 50 -2.10 -8.14 0.97
C ASN A 50 -2.14 -8.71 -0.45
N HIS A 51 -2.44 -7.88 -1.45
CA HIS A 51 -2.48 -8.32 -2.85
C HIS A 51 -1.07 -8.73 -3.34
N GLY A 52 -1.02 -9.62 -4.34
CA GLY A 52 0.23 -10.10 -4.95
C GLY A 52 1.11 -8.99 -5.54
N SER A 53 0.49 -7.88 -5.93
CA SER A 53 1.15 -6.71 -6.50
C SER A 53 1.79 -5.79 -5.46
N ASN A 54 1.44 -5.92 -4.17
CA ASN A 54 1.94 -5.02 -3.13
C ASN A 54 3.40 -5.36 -2.76
N ALA A 55 4.23 -4.33 -2.58
CA ALA A 55 5.58 -4.47 -2.04
C ALA A 55 5.56 -5.07 -0.62
N TYR A 56 4.67 -4.57 0.24
CA TYR A 56 4.48 -5.02 1.61
C TYR A 56 3.09 -5.61 1.80
N THR A 57 2.98 -6.60 2.69
CA THR A 57 1.72 -7.30 2.95
C THR A 57 1.26 -7.07 4.38
N ILE A 58 0.14 -6.35 4.51
CA ILE A 58 -0.57 -6.12 5.77
C ILE A 58 -1.98 -6.69 5.67
N LYS A 59 -2.39 -7.40 6.73
CA LYS A 59 -3.75 -7.87 6.92
C LYS A 59 -4.03 -7.97 8.41
N GLY A 60 -5.28 -7.79 8.78
CA GLY A 60 -5.75 -7.94 10.14
C GLY A 60 -7.25 -7.64 10.20
N THR A 61 -7.76 -7.55 11.40
CA THR A 61 -9.15 -7.26 11.70
C THR A 61 -9.19 -6.14 12.73
N PHE A 62 -9.79 -5.00 12.39
CA PHE A 62 -9.98 -3.92 13.35
C PHE A 62 -11.15 -4.22 14.30
N PRO A 63 -11.10 -3.75 15.56
CA PRO A 63 -9.97 -3.04 16.18
C PRO A 63 -8.84 -3.96 16.71
N GLN A 64 -9.06 -5.28 16.77
CA GLN A 64 -8.23 -6.26 17.48
C GLN A 64 -6.76 -6.27 17.01
N ASP A 65 -6.54 -6.23 15.70
CA ASP A 65 -5.21 -6.32 15.08
C ASP A 65 -4.60 -4.95 14.75
N LYS A 66 -5.24 -3.82 15.14
CA LYS A 66 -4.73 -2.48 14.77
C LYS A 66 -3.28 -2.30 15.19
N GLN A 67 -2.99 -2.61 16.45
CA GLN A 67 -1.67 -2.42 17.03
C GLN A 67 -0.62 -3.34 16.39
N SER A 68 -0.95 -4.62 16.17
CA SER A 68 -0.04 -5.57 15.52
C SER A 68 0.23 -5.21 14.06
N MET A 69 -0.77 -4.67 13.34
CA MET A 69 -0.57 -4.13 12.00
C MET A 69 0.37 -2.92 12.00
N LEU A 70 0.21 -1.98 12.93
CA LEU A 70 1.09 -0.80 13.04
C LEU A 70 2.54 -1.19 13.39
N GLU A 71 2.73 -2.10 14.33
CA GLU A 71 4.06 -2.62 14.69
C GLU A 71 4.75 -3.29 13.50
N LYS A 72 4.00 -4.08 12.73
CA LYS A 72 4.52 -4.71 11.51
C LYS A 72 4.89 -3.69 10.44
N ILE A 73 4.07 -2.65 10.25
CA ILE A 73 4.38 -1.56 9.31
C ILE A 73 5.66 -0.84 9.74
N SER A 74 5.75 -0.44 11.01
CA SER A 74 6.92 0.22 11.58
C SER A 74 8.19 -0.61 11.43
N TRP A 75 8.12 -1.91 11.68
CA TRP A 75 9.24 -2.83 11.44
C TRP A 75 9.66 -2.82 9.96
N MET A 76 8.74 -2.94 9.02
CA MET A 76 9.05 -2.95 7.58
C MET A 76 9.68 -1.63 7.11
N LYS A 77 9.36 -0.47 7.71
CA LYS A 77 10.02 0.81 7.37
C LYS A 77 11.52 0.81 7.66
N GLY A 78 11.96 0.02 8.64
CA GLY A 78 13.38 -0.18 8.96
C GLY A 78 14.04 -1.35 8.21
N HIS A 79 13.26 -2.15 7.46
CA HIS A 79 13.70 -3.39 6.83
C HIS A 79 13.26 -3.42 5.36
N PRO A 80 13.83 -2.57 4.48
CA PRO A 80 13.43 -2.48 3.08
C PRO A 80 13.60 -3.80 2.31
N GLU A 81 14.48 -4.70 2.78
CA GLU A 81 14.66 -6.05 2.25
C GLU A 81 13.44 -6.96 2.45
N ALA A 82 12.51 -6.59 3.35
CA ALA A 82 11.25 -7.30 3.53
C ALA A 82 10.25 -7.05 2.37
N ALA A 83 10.52 -6.06 1.51
CA ALA A 83 9.70 -5.81 0.33
C ALA A 83 9.76 -7.01 -0.63
N ARG A 84 8.61 -7.39 -1.16
CA ARG A 84 8.54 -8.34 -2.28
C ARG A 84 9.30 -7.76 -3.47
N PRO A 85 10.28 -8.47 -4.06
CA PRO A 85 10.99 -7.97 -5.25
C PRO A 85 10.04 -7.66 -6.40
N GLU A 86 10.29 -6.59 -7.15
CA GLU A 86 9.39 -6.13 -8.23
C GLU A 86 9.04 -7.23 -9.24
N GLY A 87 10.04 -8.01 -9.68
CA GLY A 87 9.84 -9.12 -10.62
C GLY A 87 9.01 -10.29 -10.06
N LEU A 88 8.73 -10.31 -8.75
CA LEU A 88 7.89 -11.31 -8.09
C LEU A 88 6.52 -10.76 -7.67
N ARG A 89 6.22 -9.48 -7.95
CA ARG A 89 4.92 -8.87 -7.67
C ARG A 89 3.93 -9.29 -8.76
N GLY A 90 2.99 -10.17 -8.38
CA GLY A 90 1.99 -10.75 -9.29
C GLY A 90 0.80 -9.83 -9.55
N PHE A 91 0.11 -10.08 -10.68
CA PHE A 91 -1.09 -9.36 -11.12
C PHE A 91 -2.38 -10.00 -10.64
#